data_AF-A0A1F8RBL1-F1
#
_entry.id   AF-A0A1F8RBL1-F1
#
_cell.length_a   1.000
_cell.length_b   1.000
_cell.length_c   1.000
_cell.angle_alpha   90.00
_cell.angle_beta   90.00
_cell.angle_gamma   90.00
#
_symmetry.space_group_name_H-M   'P 1'
#
loop_
_entity.id
_entity.type
_entity.pdbx_description
1 polymer ?
#
loop_
_entity_poly.entity_id
_entity_poly.type
_entity_poly.pdbx_seq_one_letter_code
_entity_poly.pdbx_strand_id
1 'polypeptide(L)'
;MVSEPLPAASPMVIDYATRYRSDFMDIFLGAKCYFYIGDQSGLDAIPGIFRRPVATVNLSQFQRARTWGPDDLFVTKKLWLRKERRLVTFREIFDWHIDDVRRGEEYGRIDIEVVENTPEEITALAVEMDERLKRTWQPAAEDEELQRRFWSIYKADKLFHGEILSRVGADFLRRNRELLD
;
A
#
# COMPACT_ATOMS: atom_id res chain seq x y z
N MET A 1 -17.71 -2.61 -15.07
CA MET A 1 -18.05 -1.18 -14.87
C MET A 1 -18.62 -1.03 -13.47
N VAL A 2 -18.26 0.03 -12.75
CA VAL A 2 -18.83 0.31 -11.43
C VAL A 2 -20.28 0.76 -11.62
N SER A 3 -21.23 0.07 -11.00
CA SER A 3 -22.67 0.30 -11.19
C SER A 3 -23.31 1.09 -10.06
N GLU A 4 -22.70 1.12 -8.89
CA GLU A 4 -23.26 1.76 -7.69
C GLU A 4 -22.58 3.10 -7.42
N PRO A 5 -23.33 4.20 -7.23
CA PRO A 5 -22.77 5.51 -6.89
C PRO A 5 -22.00 5.48 -5.58
N LEU A 6 -20.93 6.27 -5.50
CA LEU A 6 -20.18 6.43 -4.26
C LEU A 6 -21.07 7.11 -3.20
N PRO A 7 -21.22 6.53 -1.99
CA PRO A 7 -22.03 7.12 -0.92
C PRO A 7 -21.27 8.25 -0.20
N ALA A 8 -20.79 9.25 -0.95
CA ALA A 8 -20.07 10.41 -0.41
C ALA A 8 -20.92 11.68 -0.55
N ALA A 9 -21.12 12.41 0.55
CA ALA A 9 -21.90 13.64 0.59
C ALA A 9 -21.04 14.93 0.46
N SER A 10 -19.72 14.80 0.48
CA SER A 10 -18.82 15.96 0.45
C SER A 10 -18.74 16.56 -0.95
N PRO A 11 -18.87 17.89 -1.12
CA PRO A 11 -18.66 18.55 -2.41
C PRO A 11 -17.22 18.47 -2.91
N MET A 12 -16.27 18.07 -2.04
CA MET A 12 -14.87 17.86 -2.41
C MET A 12 -14.62 16.47 -3.01
N VAL A 13 -15.61 15.58 -3.01
CA VAL A 13 -15.50 14.23 -3.58
C VAL A 13 -16.26 14.19 -4.90
N ILE A 14 -15.57 13.76 -5.97
CA ILE A 14 -16.16 13.58 -7.29
C ILE A 14 -16.32 12.08 -7.56
N ASP A 15 -17.56 11.63 -7.72
CA ASP A 15 -17.88 10.28 -8.20
C ASP A 15 -17.62 10.17 -9.71
N TYR A 16 -16.34 10.04 -10.06
CA TYR A 16 -15.89 9.96 -11.44
C TYR A 16 -16.42 8.69 -12.13
N ALA A 17 -16.33 7.54 -11.47
CA ALA A 17 -16.55 6.23 -12.08
C ALA A 17 -18.00 6.04 -12.55
N THR A 18 -19.00 6.56 -11.82
CA THR A 18 -20.41 6.38 -12.19
C THR A 18 -21.00 7.55 -12.98
N ARG A 19 -20.46 8.76 -12.84
CA ARG A 19 -21.08 9.98 -13.40
C ARG A 19 -20.32 10.63 -14.56
N TYR A 20 -19.00 10.51 -14.59
CA TYR A 20 -18.15 11.33 -15.47
C TYR A 20 -17.11 10.53 -16.27
N ARG A 21 -17.20 9.20 -16.23
CA ARG A 21 -16.21 8.30 -16.81
C ARG A 21 -16.04 8.53 -18.31
N SER A 22 -14.79 8.65 -18.76
CA SER A 22 -14.42 8.67 -20.18
C SER A 22 -13.01 8.10 -20.38
N ASP A 23 -12.73 7.53 -21.55
CA ASP A 23 -11.42 6.91 -21.83
C ASP A 23 -10.26 7.92 -21.68
N PHE A 24 -10.48 9.19 -22.04
CA PHE A 24 -9.47 10.24 -21.86
C PHE A 24 -9.21 10.53 -20.37
N MET A 25 -10.28 10.65 -19.58
CA MET A 25 -10.16 10.98 -18.15
C MET A 25 -9.61 9.82 -17.31
N ASP A 26 -9.77 8.57 -17.77
CA ASP A 26 -9.17 7.39 -17.15
C ASP A 26 -7.63 7.51 -17.09
N ILE A 27 -7.02 8.19 -18.08
CA ILE A 27 -5.58 8.48 -18.10
C ILE A 27 -5.27 9.84 -17.48
N PHE A 28 -6.02 10.88 -17.88
CA PHE A 28 -5.71 12.26 -17.52
C PHE A 28 -5.71 12.50 -16.01
N LEU A 29 -6.66 11.93 -15.27
CA LEU A 29 -6.77 12.14 -13.83
C LEU A 29 -5.55 11.59 -13.09
N GLY A 30 -5.11 10.37 -13.41
CA GLY A 30 -3.88 9.80 -12.84
C GLY A 30 -2.62 10.56 -13.25
N ALA A 31 -2.57 11.09 -14.48
CA ALA A 31 -1.43 11.88 -14.96
C ALA A 31 -1.28 13.25 -14.29
N LYS A 32 -2.38 13.82 -13.78
CA LYS A 32 -2.46 15.19 -13.26
C LYS A 32 -2.77 15.29 -11.77
N CYS A 33 -2.97 14.16 -11.08
CA CYS A 33 -3.24 14.18 -9.65
C CYS A 33 -2.05 14.74 -8.84
N TYR A 34 -2.34 15.17 -7.62
CA TYR A 34 -1.33 15.55 -6.64
C TYR A 34 -0.58 14.32 -6.12
N PHE A 35 -1.34 13.28 -5.74
CA PHE A 35 -0.88 11.90 -5.56
C PHE A 35 -2.05 10.95 -5.83
N TYR A 36 -1.75 9.66 -5.97
CA TYR A 36 -2.74 8.60 -6.07
C TYR A 36 -2.77 7.78 -4.78
N ILE A 37 -3.95 7.40 -4.32
CA ILE A 37 -4.14 6.42 -3.24
C ILE A 37 -5.04 5.30 -3.74
N GLY A 38 -4.61 4.06 -3.55
CA GLY A 38 -5.32 2.88 -4.03
C GLY A 38 -4.51 1.61 -3.85
N ASP A 39 -5.07 0.49 -4.29
CA ASP A 39 -4.42 -0.82 -4.24
C ASP A 39 -3.65 -1.13 -5.54
N GLN A 40 -3.07 -2.33 -5.62
CA GLN A 40 -2.36 -2.83 -6.80
C GLN A 40 -3.33 -3.36 -7.89
N SER A 41 -4.34 -2.58 -8.25
CA SER A 41 -5.30 -2.92 -9.30
C SER A 41 -4.80 -2.63 -10.72
N GLY A 42 -3.59 -2.07 -10.86
CA GLY A 42 -2.98 -1.71 -12.14
C GLY A 42 -3.26 -0.28 -12.59
N LEU A 43 -4.31 0.36 -12.04
CA LEU A 43 -4.56 1.78 -12.29
C LEU A 43 -3.46 2.67 -11.70
N ASP A 44 -2.80 2.21 -10.63
CA ASP A 44 -1.62 2.83 -10.00
C ASP A 44 -0.44 2.99 -10.98
N ALA A 45 -0.39 2.21 -12.07
CA ALA A 45 0.63 2.35 -13.10
C ALA A 45 0.56 3.72 -13.81
N ILE A 46 -0.64 4.28 -14.00
CA ILE A 46 -0.84 5.57 -14.66
C ILE A 46 -0.15 6.72 -13.91
N PRO A 47 -0.45 7.00 -12.63
CA PRO A 47 0.28 8.02 -11.89
C PRO A 47 1.79 7.73 -11.87
N GLY A 48 2.19 6.46 -11.77
CA GLY A 48 3.59 6.05 -11.83
C GLY A 48 4.34 6.50 -13.09
N ILE A 49 3.81 6.21 -14.28
CA ILE A 49 4.47 6.59 -15.54
C ILE A 49 4.57 8.11 -15.73
N PHE A 50 3.68 8.87 -15.09
CA PHE A 50 3.71 10.34 -15.08
C PHE A 50 4.47 10.92 -13.88
N ARG A 51 5.18 10.08 -13.11
CA ARG A 51 5.96 10.48 -11.93
C ARG A 51 5.13 11.20 -10.88
N ARG A 52 3.89 10.74 -10.66
CA ARG A 52 3.07 11.16 -9.53
C ARG A 52 3.27 10.22 -8.35
N PRO A 53 3.38 10.76 -7.12
CA PRO A 53 3.48 9.95 -5.90
C PRO A 53 2.30 8.99 -5.77
N VAL A 54 2.59 7.79 -5.26
CA VAL A 54 1.62 6.71 -5.06
C VAL A 54 1.64 6.26 -3.60
N ALA A 55 0.48 6.31 -2.96
CA ALA A 55 0.19 5.74 -1.66
C ALA A 55 -0.54 4.40 -1.85
N THR A 56 0.18 3.29 -1.81
CA THR A 56 -0.41 1.96 -1.99
C THR A 56 -1.00 1.45 -0.68
N VAL A 57 -2.30 1.19 -0.68
CA VAL A 57 -2.98 0.49 0.41
C VAL A 57 -3.20 -0.97 0.03
N ASN A 58 -3.41 -1.83 1.03
CA ASN A 58 -3.72 -3.23 0.81
C ASN A 58 -2.66 -3.96 -0.04
N LEU A 59 -1.38 -3.61 0.11
CA LEU A 59 -0.28 -4.31 -0.55
C LEU A 59 -0.25 -5.76 -0.06
N SER A 60 -0.46 -6.71 -0.96
CA SER A 60 -0.45 -8.15 -0.65
C SER A 60 0.74 -8.86 -1.29
N GLN A 61 1.20 -8.37 -2.45
CA GLN A 61 2.32 -8.93 -3.20
C GLN A 61 3.57 -8.12 -2.90
N PHE A 62 4.30 -8.52 -1.87
CA PHE A 62 5.51 -7.85 -1.43
C PHE A 62 6.56 -7.81 -2.55
N GLN A 63 6.74 -8.89 -3.32
CA GLN A 63 7.70 -8.92 -4.45
C GLN A 63 7.35 -7.99 -5.60
N ARG A 64 6.14 -7.42 -5.60
CA ARG A 64 5.65 -6.48 -6.61
C ARG A 64 5.38 -5.11 -6.02
N ALA A 65 5.87 -4.86 -4.80
CA ALA A 65 5.80 -3.56 -4.19
C ALA A 65 6.56 -2.56 -5.05
N ARG A 66 5.99 -1.37 -5.20
CA ARG A 66 6.69 -0.27 -5.86
C ARG A 66 7.74 0.27 -4.91
N THR A 67 8.99 -0.16 -5.10
CA THR A 67 10.09 0.22 -4.21
C THR A 67 10.91 1.40 -4.70
N TRP A 68 10.79 1.79 -5.97
CA TRP A 68 11.70 2.77 -6.61
C TRP A 68 11.20 4.23 -6.58
N GLY A 69 10.01 4.50 -6.06
CA GLY A 69 9.50 5.86 -5.97
C GLY A 69 9.93 6.53 -4.65
N PRO A 70 10.72 7.62 -4.68
CA PRO A 70 11.20 8.28 -3.46
C PRO A 70 10.10 8.97 -2.66
N ASP A 71 9.01 9.34 -3.33
CA ASP A 71 7.82 9.93 -2.70
C ASP A 71 6.69 8.89 -2.53
N ASP A 72 6.93 7.63 -2.86
CA ASP A 72 5.91 6.58 -2.76
C ASP A 72 5.86 6.01 -1.35
N LEU A 73 4.63 5.76 -0.89
CA LEU A 73 4.36 5.11 0.40
C LEU A 73 3.53 3.85 0.18
N PHE A 74 3.65 2.89 1.08
CA PHE A 74 2.73 1.76 1.08
C PHE A 74 2.42 1.23 2.49
N VAL A 75 1.28 0.55 2.62
CA VAL A 75 0.93 -0.30 3.76
C VAL A 75 0.45 -1.65 3.26
N THR A 76 0.69 -2.69 4.05
CA THR A 76 0.43 -4.07 3.64
C THR A 76 -0.91 -4.54 4.18
N LYS A 77 -1.53 -5.48 3.47
CA LYS A 77 -2.50 -6.36 4.11
C LYS A 77 -1.79 -7.11 5.24
N LYS A 78 -2.55 -7.42 6.28
CA LYS A 78 -2.07 -8.28 7.37
C LYS A 78 -2.52 -9.70 7.10
N LEU A 79 -1.71 -10.68 7.49
CA LEU A 79 -2.02 -12.09 7.26
C LEU A 79 -2.26 -12.75 8.61
N TRP A 80 -3.44 -13.35 8.79
CA TRP A 80 -3.85 -14.00 10.02
C TRP A 80 -3.78 -15.51 9.87
N LEU A 81 -2.91 -16.15 10.66
CA LEU A 81 -2.75 -17.59 10.69
C LEU A 81 -3.82 -18.20 11.59
N ARG A 82 -4.80 -18.92 11.00
CA ARG A 82 -6.00 -19.35 11.74
C ARG A 82 -5.67 -20.36 12.83
N LYS A 83 -4.85 -21.38 12.52
CA LYS A 83 -4.40 -22.40 13.49
C LYS A 83 -3.72 -21.81 14.72
N GLU A 84 -2.80 -20.87 14.54
CA GLU A 84 -2.00 -20.30 15.63
C GLU A 84 -2.66 -19.07 16.28
N ARG A 85 -3.73 -18.55 15.68
CA ARG A 85 -4.50 -17.41 16.17
C ARG A 85 -3.62 -16.18 16.42
N ARG A 86 -2.76 -15.89 15.44
CA ARG A 86 -1.88 -14.72 15.45
C ARG A 86 -1.66 -14.20 14.04
N LEU A 87 -1.09 -13.01 13.94
CA LEU A 87 -0.59 -12.48 12.67
C LEU A 87 0.72 -13.17 12.28
N VAL A 88 0.90 -13.33 10.97
CA VAL A 88 2.15 -13.77 10.34
C VAL A 88 3.12 -12.59 10.35
N THR A 89 4.35 -12.80 10.80
CA THR A 89 5.36 -11.74 10.82
C THR A 89 5.91 -11.50 9.42
N PHE A 90 6.54 -10.34 9.19
CA PHE A 90 7.15 -10.05 7.89
C PHE A 90 8.24 -11.06 7.54
N ARG A 91 8.98 -11.56 8.53
CA ARG A 91 10.01 -12.59 8.32
C ARG A 91 9.39 -13.88 7.79
N GLU A 92 8.31 -14.33 8.42
CA GLU A 92 7.57 -15.53 7.99
C GLU A 92 6.99 -15.38 6.59
N ILE A 93 6.49 -14.19 6.22
CA ILE A 93 6.00 -13.93 4.85
C ILE A 93 7.07 -14.26 3.81
N PHE A 94 8.31 -13.81 4.02
CA PHE A 94 9.43 -14.07 3.11
C PHE A 94 10.09 -15.45 3.27
N ASP A 95 10.00 -16.07 4.45
CA ASP A 95 10.55 -17.41 4.71
C ASP A 95 9.62 -18.51 4.17
N TRP A 96 8.31 -18.28 4.16
CA TRP A 96 7.29 -19.21 3.67
C TRP A 96 6.88 -18.93 2.22
N HIS A 97 7.54 -17.99 1.54
CA HIS A 97 7.28 -17.61 0.15
C HIS A 97 5.84 -17.10 -0.11
N ILE A 98 5.25 -16.42 0.87
CA ILE A 98 3.90 -15.85 0.76
C ILE A 98 3.91 -14.51 -0.01
N ASP A 99 5.09 -13.90 -0.12
CA ASP A 99 5.37 -12.60 -0.72
C ASP A 99 5.04 -12.47 -2.23
N ASP A 100 4.82 -13.56 -2.96
CA ASP A 100 4.35 -13.58 -4.36
C ASP A 100 3.09 -14.45 -4.56
N VAL A 101 2.29 -14.68 -3.52
CA VAL A 101 0.98 -15.34 -3.68
C VAL A 101 0.05 -14.43 -4.49
N ARG A 102 -0.48 -14.96 -5.60
CA ARG A 102 -1.23 -14.15 -6.59
C ARG A 102 -2.73 -14.33 -6.55
N ARG A 103 -3.22 -15.42 -5.95
CA ARG A 103 -4.65 -15.75 -5.93
C ARG A 103 -5.13 -15.86 -4.50
N GLY A 104 -6.29 -15.24 -4.23
CA GLY A 104 -6.93 -15.30 -2.91
C GLY A 104 -7.14 -16.72 -2.39
N GLU A 105 -7.44 -17.66 -3.29
CA GLU A 105 -7.66 -19.09 -2.99
C GLU A 105 -6.42 -19.78 -2.39
N GLU A 106 -5.22 -19.30 -2.71
CA GLU A 106 -3.96 -19.91 -2.25
C GLU A 106 -3.74 -19.66 -0.75
N TYR A 107 -4.16 -18.49 -0.23
CA TYR A 107 -4.11 -18.22 1.21
C TYR A 107 -4.96 -19.20 2.02
N GLY A 108 -6.15 -19.56 1.51
CA GLY A 108 -7.02 -20.55 2.16
C GLY A 108 -6.41 -21.95 2.23
N ARG A 109 -5.56 -22.34 1.26
CA ARG A 109 -4.88 -23.65 1.25
C ARG A 109 -3.78 -23.76 2.30
N ILE A 110 -3.24 -22.63 2.74
CA ILE A 110 -2.20 -22.55 3.78
C ILE A 110 -2.75 -22.02 5.11
N ASP A 111 -4.08 -22.04 5.29
CA ASP A 111 -4.77 -21.64 6.52
C ASP A 111 -4.51 -20.17 6.95
N ILE A 112 -4.34 -19.31 5.96
CA ILE A 112 -4.16 -17.87 6.13
C ILE A 112 -5.43 -17.12 5.72
N GLU A 113 -5.84 -16.20 6.59
CA GLU A 113 -6.84 -15.18 6.29
C GLU A 113 -6.15 -13.87 5.95
N VAL A 114 -6.59 -13.23 4.86
CA VAL A 114 -6.10 -11.91 4.46
C VAL A 114 -6.94 -10.84 5.14
N VAL A 115 -6.29 -9.94 5.87
CA VAL A 115 -6.92 -8.86 6.61
C VAL A 115 -6.64 -7.55 5.89
N GLU A 116 -7.71 -6.92 5.40
CA GLU A 116 -7.70 -5.61 4.77
C GLU A 116 -7.25 -4.51 5.75
N ASN A 117 -6.68 -3.44 5.20
CA ASN A 117 -6.37 -2.25 5.97
C ASN A 117 -7.64 -1.57 6.47
N THR A 118 -7.59 -1.10 7.71
CA THR A 118 -8.73 -0.39 8.29
C THR A 118 -8.86 1.02 7.72
N PRO A 119 -10.04 1.66 7.78
CA PRO A 119 -10.18 3.06 7.38
C PRO A 119 -9.17 4.00 8.09
N GLU A 120 -8.81 3.71 9.33
CA GLU A 120 -7.83 4.46 10.10
C GLU A 120 -6.41 4.29 9.54
N GLU A 121 -6.02 3.07 9.14
CA GLU A 121 -4.72 2.80 8.50
C GLU A 121 -4.63 3.52 7.14
N ILE A 122 -5.69 3.46 6.34
CA ILE A 122 -5.79 4.14 5.04
C ILE A 122 -5.72 5.65 5.22
N THR A 123 -6.45 6.18 6.20
CA THR A 123 -6.46 7.62 6.51
C THR A 123 -5.09 8.09 6.99
N ALA A 124 -4.43 7.34 7.87
CA ALA A 124 -3.11 7.67 8.35
C ALA A 124 -2.08 7.72 7.22
N LEU A 125 -2.13 6.78 6.27
CA LEU A 125 -1.27 6.80 5.09
C LEU A 125 -1.54 8.02 4.19
N ALA A 126 -2.81 8.35 3.97
CA ALA A 126 -3.19 9.51 3.16
C ALA A 126 -2.71 10.84 3.76
N VAL A 127 -2.82 10.98 5.09
CA VAL A 127 -2.33 12.16 5.82
C VAL A 127 -0.80 12.23 5.76
N GLU A 128 -0.11 11.12 6.00
CA GLU A 128 1.36 11.07 5.90
C GLU A 128 1.84 11.45 4.48
N MET A 129 1.19 10.93 3.44
CA MET A 129 1.50 11.28 2.05
C MET A 129 1.37 12.78 1.81
N ASP A 130 0.23 13.38 2.17
CA ASP A 130 -0.02 14.81 1.99
C ASP A 130 1.00 15.69 2.75
N GLU A 131 1.29 15.34 4.01
CA GLU A 131 2.26 16.07 4.85
C GLU A 131 3.69 15.95 4.33
N ARG A 132 4.09 14.77 3.82
CA ARG A 132 5.42 14.59 3.19
C ARG A 132 5.57 15.44 1.94
N LEU A 133 4.56 15.44 1.07
CA LEU A 133 4.57 16.25 -0.15
C LEU A 133 4.56 17.76 0.15
N LYS A 134 3.87 18.17 1.21
CA LYS A 134 3.90 19.56 1.72
C LYS A 134 5.17 19.90 2.49
N ARG A 135 6.07 18.93 2.73
CA ARG A 135 7.28 19.07 3.55
C ARG A 135 6.99 19.51 4.99
N THR A 136 5.83 19.12 5.51
CA THR A 136 5.39 19.38 6.89
C THR A 136 5.42 18.13 7.76
N TRP A 137 5.70 16.96 7.18
CA TRP A 137 5.81 15.69 7.90
C TRP A 137 6.85 15.78 9.03
N GLN A 138 6.45 15.40 10.24
CA GLN A 138 7.32 15.32 11.40
C GLN A 138 7.40 13.85 11.87
N PRO A 139 8.52 13.15 11.61
CA PRO A 139 8.67 11.76 12.04
C PRO A 139 8.74 11.68 13.57
N ALA A 140 8.14 10.64 14.14
CA ALA A 140 8.41 10.27 15.51
C ALA A 140 9.83 9.69 15.65
N ALA A 141 10.37 9.73 16.86
CA ALA A 141 11.76 9.33 17.14
C ALA A 141 12.11 7.90 16.69
N GLU A 142 11.11 7.01 16.66
CA GLU A 142 11.26 5.60 16.32
C GLU A 142 11.02 5.28 14.84
N ASP A 143 10.48 6.20 14.04
CA ASP A 143 10.00 5.91 12.68
C ASP A 143 11.14 5.43 11.77
N GLU A 144 12.33 6.04 11.86
CA GLU A 144 13.49 5.63 11.06
C GLU A 144 14.05 4.27 11.47
N GLU A 145 13.93 3.91 12.75
CA GLU A 145 14.36 2.60 13.23
C GLU A 145 13.42 1.50 12.72
N LEU A 146 12.10 1.73 12.80
CA LEU A 146 11.11 0.78 12.29
C LEU A 146 11.24 0.57 10.78
N GLN A 147 11.55 1.62 10.02
CA GLN A 147 11.82 1.52 8.59
C GLN A 147 13.05 0.65 8.32
N ARG A 148 14.17 0.89 9.02
CA ARG A 148 15.38 0.06 8.87
C ARG A 148 15.10 -1.40 9.18
N ARG A 149 14.37 -1.67 10.27
CA ARG A 149 13.95 -3.03 10.64
C ARG A 149 13.15 -3.69 9.53
N PHE A 150 12.11 -3.04 9.03
CA PHE A 150 11.31 -3.57 7.92
C PHE A 150 12.19 -3.89 6.70
N TRP A 151 12.99 -2.94 6.24
CA TRP A 151 13.82 -3.12 5.05
C TRP A 151 14.95 -4.14 5.23
N SER A 152 15.39 -4.41 6.46
CA SER A 152 16.33 -5.50 6.76
C SER A 152 15.70 -6.90 6.66
N ILE A 153 14.38 -6.99 6.81
CA ILE A 153 13.61 -8.24 6.67
C ILE A 153 13.21 -8.44 5.21
N TYR A 154 12.95 -7.35 4.50
CA TYR A 154 12.45 -7.35 3.13
C TYR A 154 13.44 -8.00 2.15
N LYS A 155 13.07 -9.16 1.60
CA LYS A 155 13.90 -9.89 0.63
C LYS A 155 13.66 -9.38 -0.80
N ALA A 156 14.29 -8.26 -1.14
CA ALA A 156 14.17 -7.66 -2.47
C ALA A 156 14.74 -8.56 -3.58
N ASP A 157 13.90 -8.90 -4.55
CA ASP A 157 14.35 -9.50 -5.82
C ASP A 157 14.94 -8.43 -6.75
N LYS A 158 16.17 -8.65 -7.26
CA LYS A 158 16.88 -7.73 -8.17
C LYS A 158 16.18 -7.52 -9.52
N LEU A 159 15.30 -8.44 -9.93
CA LEU A 159 14.53 -8.32 -11.17
C LEU A 159 13.40 -7.29 -11.03
N PHE A 160 12.80 -7.21 -9.84
CA PHE A 160 11.66 -6.32 -9.58
C PHE A 160 12.07 -5.03 -8.88
N HIS A 161 13.16 -5.07 -8.13
CA HIS A 161 13.59 -3.99 -7.26
C HIS A 161 14.97 -3.50 -7.67
N GLY A 162 15.04 -2.21 -8.02
CA GLY A 162 16.28 -1.47 -8.14
C GLY A 162 16.70 -0.91 -6.77
N GLU A 163 17.06 0.36 -6.74
CA GLU A 163 17.23 1.08 -5.48
C GLU A 163 15.89 1.18 -4.74
N ILE A 164 15.89 0.81 -3.45
CA ILE A 164 14.72 0.94 -2.58
C ILE A 164 14.68 2.37 -2.05
N LEU A 165 13.68 3.11 -2.50
CA LEU A 165 13.45 4.52 -2.21
C LEU A 165 12.09 4.77 -1.54
N SER A 166 11.12 3.89 -1.74
CA SER A 166 9.80 4.02 -1.13
C SER A 166 9.83 3.69 0.36
N ARG A 167 8.76 4.04 1.07
CA ARG A 167 8.66 3.85 2.52
C ARG A 167 7.36 3.16 2.91
N VAL A 168 7.39 2.40 4.00
CA VAL A 168 6.15 1.92 4.62
C VAL A 168 5.48 3.08 5.37
N GLY A 169 4.15 3.12 5.48
CA GLY A 169 3.48 4.10 6.34
C GLY A 169 4.02 4.04 7.78
N ALA A 170 4.40 5.18 8.34
CA ALA A 170 5.01 5.29 9.66
C ALA A 170 4.04 4.85 10.77
N ASP A 171 2.80 5.33 10.71
CA ASP A 171 1.75 4.92 11.66
C ASP A 171 1.48 3.41 11.60
N PHE A 172 1.48 2.85 10.40
CA PHE A 172 1.30 1.41 10.19
C PHE A 172 2.42 0.60 10.87
N LEU A 173 3.70 0.96 10.67
CA LEU A 173 4.81 0.28 11.35
C LEU A 173 4.74 0.43 12.88
N ARG A 174 4.36 1.61 13.39
CA ARG A 174 4.24 1.84 14.84
C ARG A 174 3.15 1.00 15.49
N ARG A 175 2.04 0.76 14.79
CA ARG A 175 0.91 -0.04 15.27
C ARG A 175 1.13 -1.54 15.13
N ASN A 176 2.07 -1.97 14.29
CA ASN A 176 2.31 -3.37 13.94
C ASN A 176 3.77 -3.78 14.19
N ARG A 177 4.36 -3.34 15.32
CA ARG A 177 5.78 -3.57 15.63
C ARG A 177 6.11 -5.05 15.83
N GLU A 178 5.15 -5.78 16.37
CA GLU A 178 5.20 -7.21 16.57
C GLU A 178 5.34 -8.00 15.26
N LEU A 179 5.01 -7.40 14.12
CA LEU A 179 5.23 -8.03 12.81
C LEU A 179 6.69 -7.93 12.34
N LEU A 180 7.51 -7.09 12.99
CA LEU A 180 8.94 -6.89 12.69
C LEU A 180 9.85 -7.82 13.49
N ASP A 181 9.30 -8.67 14.35
CA ASP A 181 10.04 -9.61 15.19
C ASP A 181 10.24 -10.97 14.47
#